data_AF-A0A3M7ADT8-F1
#
_entry.id   AF-A0A3M7ADT8-F1
#
_cell.length_a   1.000
_cell.length_b   1.000
_cell.length_c   1.000
_cell.angle_alpha   90.00
_cell.angle_beta   90.00
_cell.angle_gamma   90.00
#
_symmetry.space_group_name_H-M   'P 1'
#
loop_
_entity.id
_entity.type
_entity.pdbx_description
1 polymer ?
#
loop_
_entity_poly.entity_id
_entity_poly.type
_entity_poly.pdbx_seq_one_letter_code
_entity_poly.pdbx_strand_id
1 'polypeptide(L)'
;MPYGTVPADARDKFGDTLGGFGSAAAADVSSFTLTKNGSIKGTIFATPDRGWNTEGSIDYQARVHKFELSFNPTFDSIANATENLALDYQDTTLLFKGDQPTTGLDADYTIPASDGFPVLPAGKTSGNGTVPALDLEGLVLLRDGSYWISDEYGPYIYHFTREGQITVAIRPPQSLVPYTDGELAFTSGNPPVGSGLDEADDPDSGRANNHGFEGLAISTDERFLTAQLQEAAVQDGGTHATRQNNSRQLTYDVTFRNNPRLVSEYIVQQPGIFDPQEDKNPRATSISDIHYLSPHQFFTMTRDSGHGRGSGSNTPSTYRHIDIVSQRDATNILDQEGPAAISIAPGGYLLPDIVVEDYCPFIDLNNATDLARFNLHNGGGGGGGGTSHTTELNEKWESIAIIPVPYGAKGHGEKEFYIVSISDNDFITQNGSYDFGRKRYADASGEEVSTQVLVWQAYLPNYVARV
;
A
#
# COMPACT_ATOMS: atom_id res chain seq x y z
N MET A 1 -7.40 20.09 -6.91
CA MET A 1 -7.19 18.85 -6.15
C MET A 1 -8.33 18.71 -5.16
N PRO A 2 -9.39 17.92 -5.41
CA PRO A 2 -10.39 17.62 -4.39
C PRO A 2 -9.80 16.97 -3.13
N TYR A 3 -10.45 17.20 -1.98
CA TYR A 3 -10.03 16.70 -0.66
C TYR A 3 -11.24 16.37 0.23
N GLY A 4 -11.09 15.32 1.04
CA GLY A 4 -12.05 14.90 2.05
C GLY A 4 -11.42 14.01 3.12
N THR A 5 -12.14 13.79 4.22
CA THR A 5 -11.69 12.92 5.31
C THR A 5 -12.71 11.85 5.72
N VAL A 6 -12.21 10.79 6.34
CA VAL A 6 -13.01 9.81 7.09
C VAL A 6 -12.54 9.83 8.55
N PRO A 7 -13.45 9.95 9.54
CA PRO A 7 -13.07 9.97 10.96
C PRO A 7 -12.23 8.77 11.38
N ALA A 8 -11.25 9.00 12.26
CA ALA A 8 -10.31 7.98 12.73
C ALA A 8 -11.00 6.82 13.47
N ASP A 9 -12.14 7.10 14.13
CA ASP A 9 -12.94 6.12 14.88
C ASP A 9 -14.15 5.59 14.10
N ALA A 10 -14.23 5.86 12.79
CA ALA A 10 -15.27 5.30 11.93
C ALA A 10 -15.20 3.77 11.94
N ARG A 11 -16.36 3.12 11.78
CA ARG A 11 -16.48 1.66 11.95
C ARG A 11 -17.18 1.00 10.79
N ASP A 12 -16.79 -0.24 10.57
CA ASP A 12 -17.49 -1.10 9.63
C ASP A 12 -18.75 -1.73 10.24
N LYS A 13 -19.49 -2.47 9.41
CA LYS A 13 -20.71 -3.18 9.81
C LYS A 13 -20.50 -4.26 10.89
N PHE A 14 -19.26 -4.71 11.11
CA PHE A 14 -18.91 -5.68 12.14
C PHE A 14 -18.54 -5.01 13.47
N GLY A 15 -18.44 -3.68 13.48
CA GLY A 15 -18.15 -2.88 14.66
C GLY A 15 -16.66 -2.66 14.91
N ASP A 16 -15.80 -3.05 13.98
CA ASP A 16 -14.36 -2.76 14.05
C ASP A 16 -14.04 -1.40 13.44
N THR A 17 -12.97 -0.76 13.91
CA THR A 17 -12.43 0.46 13.32
C THR A 17 -12.11 0.24 11.85
N LEU A 18 -12.49 1.20 11.01
CA LEU A 18 -12.21 1.19 9.56
C LEU A 18 -10.77 1.50 9.23
N GLY A 19 -10.05 2.19 10.13
CA GLY A 19 -8.70 2.75 9.96
C GLY A 19 -7.71 1.85 9.23
N GLY A 20 -6.59 2.39 8.81
CA GLY A 20 -5.66 1.68 7.94
C GLY A 20 -6.15 1.56 6.50
N PHE A 21 -7.44 1.72 6.18
CA PHE A 21 -7.97 1.37 4.85
C PHE A 21 -7.35 2.08 3.62
N GLY A 22 -6.42 3.02 3.81
CA GLY A 22 -5.61 3.60 2.75
C GLY A 22 -4.42 2.74 2.29
N SER A 23 -4.10 1.62 2.97
CA SER A 23 -2.99 0.72 2.61
C SER A 23 -3.08 0.24 1.17
N ALA A 24 -4.28 0.04 0.61
CA ALA A 24 -4.45 -0.06 -0.84
C ALA A 24 -5.85 0.32 -1.30
N ALA A 25 -5.98 0.75 -2.57
CA ALA A 25 -7.29 1.08 -3.16
C ALA A 25 -7.43 0.68 -4.63
N ALA A 26 -8.64 0.29 -5.03
CA ALA A 26 -8.99 -0.04 -6.41
C ALA A 26 -10.36 0.53 -6.80
N ALA A 27 -10.41 1.26 -7.91
CA ALA A 27 -11.67 1.80 -8.44
C ALA A 27 -12.45 0.73 -9.24
N ASP A 28 -13.76 0.64 -9.01
CA ASP A 28 -14.68 0.05 -10.00
C ASP A 28 -14.91 1.09 -11.09
N VAL A 29 -14.00 1.13 -12.06
CA VAL A 29 -13.96 2.12 -13.13
C VAL A 29 -15.32 2.27 -13.85
N SER A 30 -16.03 1.16 -14.05
CA SER A 30 -17.31 1.14 -14.77
C SER A 30 -18.45 1.84 -14.02
N SER A 31 -18.30 2.01 -12.70
CA SER A 31 -19.32 2.62 -11.84
C SER A 31 -19.30 4.15 -11.83
N PHE A 32 -18.22 4.77 -12.33
CA PHE A 32 -18.04 6.21 -12.24
C PHE A 32 -18.90 6.97 -13.26
N THR A 33 -19.66 7.96 -12.76
CA THR A 33 -20.58 8.77 -13.56
C THR A 33 -20.50 10.24 -13.18
N LEU A 34 -20.88 11.10 -14.14
CA LEU A 34 -21.15 12.51 -13.88
C LEU A 34 -22.61 12.66 -13.41
N THR A 35 -22.80 13.27 -12.24
CA THR A 35 -24.12 13.56 -11.69
C THR A 35 -24.69 14.87 -12.26
N LYS A 36 -26.01 15.08 -12.11
CA LYS A 36 -26.69 16.29 -12.62
C LYS A 36 -26.19 17.60 -12.02
N ASN A 37 -25.64 17.58 -10.81
CA ASN A 37 -25.07 18.75 -10.14
C ASN A 37 -23.58 18.96 -10.48
N GLY A 38 -23.00 18.17 -11.39
CA GLY A 38 -21.62 18.33 -11.85
C GLY A 38 -20.57 17.57 -11.06
N SER A 39 -20.97 16.79 -10.03
CA SER A 39 -20.06 15.95 -9.26
C SER A 39 -19.73 14.65 -10.00
N ILE A 40 -18.57 14.08 -9.71
CA ILE A 40 -18.20 12.72 -10.11
C ILE A 40 -18.54 11.79 -8.96
N LYS A 41 -19.07 10.61 -9.28
CA LYS A 41 -19.47 9.61 -8.28
C LYS A 41 -19.26 8.19 -8.78
N GLY A 42 -18.73 7.30 -7.96
CA GLY A 42 -18.53 5.88 -8.26
C GLY A 42 -18.14 5.06 -7.04
N THR A 43 -17.84 3.78 -7.25
CA THR A 43 -17.41 2.84 -6.21
C THR A 43 -15.89 2.73 -6.21
N ILE A 44 -15.30 2.81 -5.02
CA ILE A 44 -13.90 2.47 -4.78
C ILE A 44 -13.84 1.41 -3.67
N PHE A 45 -12.95 0.46 -3.83
CA PHE A 45 -12.62 -0.54 -2.81
C PHE A 45 -11.30 -0.15 -2.18
N ALA A 46 -11.17 -0.42 -0.88
CA ALA A 46 -9.94 -0.16 -0.17
C ALA A 46 -9.74 -1.23 0.91
N THR A 47 -8.51 -1.47 1.32
CA THR A 47 -8.17 -2.46 2.35
C THR A 47 -7.31 -1.80 3.41
N PRO A 48 -7.54 -2.12 4.70
CA PRO A 48 -6.55 -1.84 5.71
C PRO A 48 -5.42 -2.87 5.65
N ASP A 49 -4.32 -2.52 6.29
CA ASP A 49 -3.22 -3.39 6.69
C ASP A 49 -3.71 -4.49 7.68
N ARG A 50 -2.80 -5.04 8.47
CA ARG A 50 -3.10 -6.05 9.51
C ARG A 50 -3.88 -5.55 10.73
N GLY A 51 -4.37 -4.32 10.77
CA GLY A 51 -5.06 -3.78 11.92
C GLY A 51 -4.14 -2.96 12.83
N TRP A 52 -4.71 -2.39 13.89
CA TRP A 52 -3.98 -1.57 14.86
C TRP A 52 -2.71 -2.27 15.40
N ASN A 53 -1.55 -1.73 15.02
CA ASN A 53 -0.23 -2.35 15.16
C ASN A 53 0.82 -1.43 15.83
N THR A 54 0.43 -0.21 16.22
CA THR A 54 1.34 0.79 16.83
C THR A 54 1.87 0.36 18.21
N GLU A 55 1.18 -0.57 18.89
CA GLU A 55 1.55 -1.13 20.20
C GLU A 55 1.72 -2.66 20.18
N GLY A 56 1.80 -3.24 18.99
CA GLY A 56 1.82 -4.68 18.75
C GLY A 56 0.59 -5.16 17.99
N SER A 57 0.72 -6.32 17.34
CA SER A 57 -0.31 -6.84 16.44
C SER A 57 -1.56 -7.32 17.18
N ILE A 58 -2.70 -7.33 16.47
CA ILE A 58 -3.99 -7.75 17.01
C ILE A 58 -4.66 -8.80 16.12
N ASP A 59 -5.60 -9.56 16.70
CA ASP A 59 -6.43 -10.51 15.94
C ASP A 59 -7.51 -9.76 15.15
N TYR A 60 -7.08 -9.07 14.09
CA TYR A 60 -7.92 -8.35 13.14
C TYR A 60 -8.10 -9.20 11.88
N GLN A 61 -9.34 -9.56 11.54
CA GLN A 61 -9.57 -10.32 10.31
C GLN A 61 -9.40 -9.41 9.09
N ALA A 62 -8.51 -9.80 8.17
CA ALA A 62 -8.27 -9.07 6.93
C ALA A 62 -9.56 -8.92 6.11
N ARG A 63 -9.72 -7.79 5.42
CA ARG A 63 -11.01 -7.40 4.83
C ARG A 63 -10.86 -6.39 3.71
N VAL A 64 -11.84 -6.35 2.80
CA VAL A 64 -11.96 -5.31 1.78
C VAL A 64 -13.19 -4.47 2.07
N HIS A 65 -12.99 -3.16 2.21
CA HIS A 65 -14.05 -2.17 2.35
C HIS A 65 -14.52 -1.68 0.99
N LYS A 66 -15.81 -1.41 0.90
CA LYS A 66 -16.46 -0.78 -0.25
C LYS A 66 -16.96 0.59 0.15
N PHE A 67 -16.58 1.58 -0.64
CA PHE A 67 -17.01 2.96 -0.45
C PHE A 67 -17.64 3.50 -1.73
N GLU A 68 -18.50 4.48 -1.54
CA GLU A 68 -18.96 5.37 -2.59
C GLU A 68 -18.10 6.64 -2.55
N LEU A 69 -17.27 6.83 -3.57
CA LEU A 69 -16.47 8.04 -3.75
C LEU A 69 -17.30 9.06 -4.52
N SER A 70 -17.42 10.27 -3.97
CA SER A 70 -18.00 11.40 -4.69
C SER A 70 -17.16 12.66 -4.52
N PHE A 71 -16.99 13.45 -5.57
CA PHE A 71 -16.26 14.71 -5.49
C PHE A 71 -16.68 15.70 -6.57
N ASN A 72 -16.47 16.98 -6.32
CA ASN A 72 -16.63 18.01 -7.34
C ASN A 72 -15.31 18.18 -8.11
N PRO A 73 -15.27 17.98 -9.44
CA PRO A 73 -14.05 18.10 -10.25
C PRO A 73 -13.69 19.58 -10.51
N THR A 74 -13.60 20.38 -9.45
CA THR A 74 -13.18 21.78 -9.51
C THR A 74 -11.68 21.86 -9.23
N PHE A 75 -10.89 22.01 -10.31
CA PHE A 75 -9.43 22.11 -10.24
C PHE A 75 -8.91 23.55 -10.46
N ASP A 76 -9.81 24.52 -10.65
CA ASP A 76 -9.47 25.95 -10.71
C ASP A 76 -9.28 26.52 -9.29
N SER A 77 -8.56 27.65 -9.17
CA SER A 77 -8.12 28.17 -7.86
C SER A 77 -9.29 28.62 -6.96
N ILE A 78 -9.54 27.86 -5.91
CA ILE A 78 -10.33 28.31 -4.76
C ILE A 78 -9.39 28.21 -3.56
N ALA A 79 -9.06 29.35 -2.94
CA ALA A 79 -8.32 29.36 -1.69
C ALA A 79 -9.30 29.07 -0.54
N ASN A 80 -8.88 28.25 0.44
CA ASN A 80 -9.67 27.92 1.64
C ASN A 80 -11.05 27.31 1.36
N ALA A 81 -11.13 26.40 0.38
CA ALA A 81 -12.31 25.56 0.20
C ALA A 81 -12.50 24.64 1.42
N THR A 82 -13.76 24.33 1.74
CA THR A 82 -14.10 23.19 2.59
C THR A 82 -13.89 21.88 1.83
N GLU A 83 -13.89 20.75 2.52
CA GLU A 83 -13.94 19.43 1.88
C GLU A 83 -15.00 19.38 0.77
N ASN A 84 -14.60 18.86 -0.38
CA ASN A 84 -15.43 18.77 -1.58
C ASN A 84 -15.41 17.36 -2.19
N LEU A 85 -14.93 16.40 -1.40
CA LEU A 85 -14.91 14.98 -1.65
C LEU A 85 -15.53 14.28 -0.43
N ALA A 86 -16.26 13.20 -0.68
CA ALA A 86 -16.77 12.30 0.35
C ALA A 86 -16.44 10.85 -0.04
N LEU A 87 -16.10 10.05 0.97
CA LEU A 87 -15.89 8.63 0.87
C LEU A 87 -16.87 7.91 1.81
N ASP A 88 -18.06 7.60 1.29
CA ASP A 88 -19.15 7.07 2.08
C ASP A 88 -19.06 5.54 2.18
N TYR A 89 -18.85 5.01 3.39
CA TYR A 89 -18.81 3.58 3.66
C TYR A 89 -20.12 2.88 3.23
N GLN A 90 -19.98 1.77 2.50
CA GLN A 90 -21.12 0.98 2.01
C GLN A 90 -21.13 -0.44 2.58
N ASP A 91 -19.99 -1.13 2.56
CA ASP A 91 -19.92 -2.54 2.93
C ASP A 91 -18.50 -3.01 3.27
N THR A 92 -18.39 -4.19 3.87
CA THR A 92 -17.12 -4.89 4.14
C THR A 92 -17.24 -6.37 3.75
N THR A 93 -16.22 -6.89 3.07
CA THR A 93 -16.02 -8.32 2.80
C THR A 93 -14.85 -8.84 3.65
N LEU A 94 -15.09 -9.82 4.52
CA LEU A 94 -14.04 -10.47 5.31
C LEU A 94 -13.33 -11.54 4.49
N LEU A 95 -12.03 -11.76 4.74
CA LEU A 95 -11.21 -12.72 4.01
C LEU A 95 -11.01 -14.04 4.78
N PHE A 96 -10.95 -15.15 4.05
CA PHE A 96 -10.96 -16.52 4.58
C PHE A 96 -10.11 -17.48 3.75
N LYS A 97 -9.70 -18.59 4.39
CA LYS A 97 -9.26 -19.82 3.74
C LYS A 97 -10.18 -20.99 4.10
N GLY A 98 -11.14 -21.29 3.22
CA GLY A 98 -12.18 -22.26 3.54
C GLY A 98 -13.01 -21.76 4.72
N ASP A 99 -13.07 -22.58 5.78
CA ASP A 99 -13.78 -22.23 7.02
C ASP A 99 -12.91 -21.43 8.01
N GLN A 100 -11.62 -21.22 7.71
CA GLN A 100 -10.71 -20.49 8.59
C GLN A 100 -10.72 -18.99 8.28
N PRO A 101 -10.99 -18.10 9.26
CA PRO A 101 -10.76 -16.67 9.08
C PRO A 101 -9.26 -16.40 8.98
N THR A 102 -8.90 -15.31 8.31
CA THR A 102 -7.54 -14.76 8.39
C THR A 102 -7.35 -13.97 9.68
N THR A 103 -6.11 -13.60 9.99
CA THR A 103 -5.74 -12.75 11.13
C THR A 103 -4.68 -11.74 10.74
N GLY A 104 -4.59 -10.63 11.45
CA GLY A 104 -3.54 -9.62 11.36
C GLY A 104 -2.51 -9.73 12.50
N LEU A 105 -2.56 -10.82 13.26
CA LEU A 105 -1.50 -11.15 14.22
C LEU A 105 -0.19 -11.41 13.47
N ASP A 106 0.91 -11.10 14.15
CA ASP A 106 2.25 -11.40 13.65
C ASP A 106 2.38 -12.85 13.16
N ALA A 107 3.06 -12.99 12.02
CA ALA A 107 3.15 -14.26 11.30
C ALA A 107 4.31 -15.15 11.80
N ASP A 108 4.36 -15.35 13.11
CA ASP A 108 5.36 -16.20 13.81
C ASP A 108 5.13 -17.72 13.63
N TYR A 109 4.08 -18.10 12.91
CA TYR A 109 3.75 -19.50 12.63
C TYR A 109 3.69 -19.72 11.11
N THR A 110 3.67 -20.99 10.73
CA THR A 110 3.44 -21.39 9.34
C THR A 110 2.32 -22.40 9.24
N ILE A 111 1.58 -22.35 8.14
CA ILE A 111 0.69 -23.44 7.72
C ILE A 111 1.42 -24.25 6.64
N PRO A 112 1.60 -25.56 6.83
CA PRO A 112 2.26 -26.42 5.84
C PRO A 112 1.55 -26.40 4.48
N ALA A 113 2.35 -26.53 3.41
CA ALA A 113 1.85 -26.61 2.04
C ALA A 113 0.80 -27.72 1.90
N SER A 114 -0.37 -27.36 1.38
CA SER A 114 -1.53 -28.24 1.24
C SER A 114 -2.53 -27.67 0.23
N ASP A 115 -3.33 -28.51 -0.41
CA ASP A 115 -4.41 -28.10 -1.33
C ASP A 115 -3.98 -27.17 -2.48
N GLY A 116 -2.75 -27.32 -2.96
CA GLY A 116 -2.18 -26.47 -4.02
C GLY A 116 -1.62 -25.13 -3.52
N PHE A 117 -1.72 -24.84 -2.23
CA PHE A 117 -1.06 -23.69 -1.60
C PHE A 117 0.38 -24.03 -1.20
N PRO A 118 1.31 -23.06 -1.29
CA PRO A 118 2.63 -23.16 -0.67
C PRO A 118 2.50 -23.13 0.86
N VAL A 119 3.64 -23.18 1.57
CA VAL A 119 3.66 -22.81 2.99
C VAL A 119 3.15 -21.37 3.12
N LEU A 120 2.20 -21.14 4.03
CA LEU A 120 1.59 -19.82 4.24
C LEU A 120 2.09 -19.21 5.56
N PRO A 121 2.32 -17.88 5.61
CA PRO A 121 2.43 -17.14 6.86
C PRO A 121 1.18 -17.34 7.72
N ALA A 122 1.36 -17.46 9.04
CA ALA A 122 0.26 -17.78 9.94
C ALA A 122 0.43 -17.15 11.33
N GLY A 123 -0.71 -16.78 11.92
CA GLY A 123 -0.81 -16.28 13.29
C GLY A 123 -1.59 -17.26 14.15
N LYS A 124 -1.33 -17.27 15.46
CA LYS A 124 -2.03 -18.14 16.41
C LYS A 124 -3.09 -17.37 17.19
N THR A 125 -4.34 -17.56 16.79
CA THR A 125 -5.50 -16.95 17.43
C THR A 125 -5.98 -17.74 18.64
N SER A 126 -6.69 -17.09 19.56
CA SER A 126 -7.25 -17.74 20.75
C SER A 126 -8.46 -18.66 20.46
N GLY A 127 -9.17 -18.42 19.35
CA GLY A 127 -10.42 -19.12 19.01
C GLY A 127 -10.32 -20.11 17.85
N ASN A 128 -9.50 -19.81 16.83
CA ASN A 128 -9.43 -20.60 15.60
C ASN A 128 -8.10 -21.37 15.46
N GLY A 129 -7.18 -21.21 16.42
CA GLY A 129 -5.86 -21.82 16.38
C GLY A 129 -4.95 -21.09 15.38
N THR A 130 -4.09 -21.86 14.70
CA THR A 130 -3.17 -21.33 13.68
C THR A 130 -3.91 -21.13 12.36
N VAL A 131 -4.05 -19.88 11.94
CA VAL A 131 -4.77 -19.47 10.73
C VAL A 131 -3.88 -18.56 9.87
N PRO A 132 -4.18 -18.37 8.57
CA PRO A 132 -3.37 -17.51 7.71
C PRO A 132 -3.30 -16.08 8.28
N ALA A 133 -2.08 -15.56 8.41
CA ALA A 133 -1.81 -14.18 8.79
C ALA A 133 -1.58 -13.36 7.52
N LEU A 134 -2.18 -12.17 7.45
CA LEU A 134 -2.11 -11.29 6.30
C LEU A 134 -1.92 -9.84 6.74
N ASP A 135 -1.04 -9.15 6.04
CA ASP A 135 -0.82 -7.71 6.14
C ASP A 135 -0.96 -7.10 4.74
N LEU A 136 -2.11 -6.48 4.46
CA LEU A 136 -2.55 -6.22 3.09
C LEU A 136 -2.10 -4.83 2.61
N GLU A 137 -1.25 -4.80 1.58
CA GLU A 137 -0.65 -3.53 1.12
C GLU A 137 -0.96 -3.18 -0.34
N GLY A 138 -1.53 -4.10 -1.13
CA GLY A 138 -1.85 -3.84 -2.53
C GLY A 138 -3.16 -4.48 -2.95
N LEU A 139 -3.98 -3.78 -3.74
CA LEU A 139 -5.32 -4.24 -4.13
C LEU A 139 -5.58 -4.06 -5.62
N VAL A 140 -5.94 -5.16 -6.27
CA VAL A 140 -6.45 -5.18 -7.64
C VAL A 140 -7.84 -5.79 -7.65
N LEU A 141 -8.85 -5.00 -8.00
CA LEU A 141 -10.22 -5.48 -8.28
C LEU A 141 -10.29 -6.03 -9.71
N LEU A 142 -10.74 -7.26 -9.93
CA LEU A 142 -10.94 -7.88 -11.26
C LEU A 142 -12.34 -7.64 -11.85
N ARG A 143 -12.52 -7.84 -13.17
CA ARG A 143 -13.79 -7.55 -13.89
C ARG A 143 -14.94 -8.45 -13.44
N ASP A 144 -14.64 -9.65 -12.94
CA ASP A 144 -15.61 -10.57 -12.35
C ASP A 144 -15.89 -10.26 -10.87
N GLY A 145 -15.24 -9.23 -10.30
CA GLY A 145 -15.40 -8.79 -8.93
C GLY A 145 -14.54 -9.54 -7.91
N SER A 146 -13.65 -10.44 -8.35
CA SER A 146 -12.63 -11.04 -7.48
C SER A 146 -11.46 -10.09 -7.26
N TYR A 147 -10.51 -10.44 -6.39
CA TYR A 147 -9.40 -9.57 -6.03
C TYR A 147 -8.05 -10.31 -6.17
N TRP A 148 -7.01 -9.58 -6.60
CA TRP A 148 -5.64 -9.91 -6.21
C TRP A 148 -5.22 -8.95 -5.11
N ILE A 149 -4.56 -9.47 -4.07
CA ILE A 149 -4.11 -8.68 -2.93
C ILE A 149 -2.67 -9.10 -2.59
N SER A 150 -1.76 -8.14 -2.46
CA SER A 150 -0.39 -8.41 -1.99
C SER A 150 -0.33 -8.36 -0.47
N ASP A 151 0.68 -9.03 0.07
CA ASP A 151 0.87 -9.20 1.50
C ASP A 151 2.30 -8.91 1.91
N GLU A 152 2.45 -8.32 3.09
CA GLU A 152 3.73 -7.94 3.64
C GLU A 152 4.49 -9.13 4.23
N TYR A 153 3.80 -9.98 5.00
CA TYR A 153 4.43 -11.09 5.71
C TYR A 153 5.13 -12.08 4.76
N GLY A 154 4.48 -12.47 3.68
CA GLY A 154 4.92 -13.55 2.79
C GLY A 154 6.26 -13.33 2.06
N PRO A 155 6.57 -12.16 1.48
CA PRO A 155 5.67 -11.21 0.84
C PRO A 155 4.95 -11.88 -0.34
N TYR A 156 3.68 -12.23 -0.17
CA TYR A 156 2.94 -13.09 -1.10
C TYR A 156 1.92 -12.29 -1.92
N ILE A 157 1.36 -12.90 -2.96
CA ILE A 157 0.18 -12.37 -3.66
C ILE A 157 -0.94 -13.40 -3.63
N TYR A 158 -2.14 -13.00 -3.24
CA TYR A 158 -3.28 -13.88 -3.05
C TYR A 158 -4.43 -13.52 -3.98
N HIS A 159 -5.08 -14.52 -4.58
CA HIS A 159 -6.35 -14.32 -5.28
C HIS A 159 -7.51 -14.68 -4.35
N PHE A 160 -8.43 -13.74 -4.19
CA PHE A 160 -9.66 -13.92 -3.42
C PHE A 160 -10.89 -13.89 -4.32
N THR A 161 -11.88 -14.73 -4.06
CA THR A 161 -13.22 -14.57 -4.66
C THR A 161 -13.85 -13.27 -4.19
N ARG A 162 -14.95 -12.85 -4.85
CA ARG A 162 -15.73 -11.69 -4.43
C ARG A 162 -16.24 -11.80 -2.99
N GLU A 163 -16.48 -13.02 -2.53
CA GLU A 163 -16.94 -13.37 -1.17
C GLU A 163 -15.79 -13.49 -0.16
N GLY A 164 -14.55 -13.21 -0.57
CA GLY A 164 -13.38 -13.20 0.31
C GLY A 164 -12.71 -14.55 0.52
N GLN A 165 -12.95 -15.56 -0.33
CA GLN A 165 -12.27 -16.85 -0.20
C GLN A 165 -10.97 -16.86 -0.98
N ILE A 166 -9.85 -17.15 -0.32
CA ILE A 166 -8.56 -17.36 -1.00
C ILE A 166 -8.65 -18.59 -1.91
N THR A 167 -8.10 -18.48 -3.10
CA THR A 167 -8.12 -19.54 -4.12
C THR A 167 -6.74 -19.82 -4.72
N VAL A 168 -5.83 -18.84 -4.66
CA VAL A 168 -4.46 -18.95 -5.15
C VAL A 168 -3.54 -18.17 -4.21
N ALA A 169 -2.32 -18.67 -4.00
CA ALA A 169 -1.22 -17.93 -3.39
C ALA A 169 0.01 -18.03 -4.28
N ILE A 170 0.59 -16.89 -4.64
CA ILE A 170 1.84 -16.77 -5.36
C ILE A 170 2.93 -16.52 -4.32
N ARG A 171 3.78 -17.51 -4.13
CA ARG A 171 5.03 -17.36 -3.36
C ARG A 171 6.05 -16.63 -4.25
N PRO A 172 6.78 -15.64 -3.73
CA PRO A 172 7.81 -14.94 -4.49
C PRO A 172 9.03 -15.86 -4.75
N PRO A 173 9.99 -15.42 -5.58
CA PRO A 173 11.31 -16.05 -5.69
C PRO A 173 11.96 -16.28 -4.32
N GLN A 174 12.81 -17.30 -4.26
CA GLN A 174 13.49 -17.69 -3.03
C GLN A 174 14.32 -16.55 -2.41
N SER A 175 14.83 -15.63 -3.22
CA SER A 175 15.59 -14.44 -2.81
C SER A 175 14.78 -13.45 -1.98
N LEU A 176 13.44 -13.50 -2.02
CA LEU A 176 12.57 -12.57 -1.29
C LEU A 176 11.85 -13.20 -0.10
N VAL A 177 11.90 -14.53 0.02
CA VAL A 177 11.32 -15.25 1.16
C VAL A 177 12.24 -15.10 2.37
N PRO A 178 11.75 -14.66 3.54
CA PRO A 178 12.59 -14.37 4.70
C PRO A 178 13.04 -15.64 5.42
N TYR A 179 14.32 -15.68 5.80
CA TYR A 179 14.92 -16.75 6.60
C TYR A 179 15.82 -16.23 7.71
N THR A 180 15.72 -16.85 8.88
CA THR A 180 16.63 -16.66 10.03
C THR A 180 17.20 -18.00 10.42
N ASP A 181 18.52 -18.12 10.53
CA ASP A 181 19.22 -19.38 10.84
C ASP A 181 18.83 -20.55 9.90
N GLY A 182 18.44 -20.23 8.66
CA GLY A 182 18.03 -21.21 7.64
C GLY A 182 16.58 -21.70 7.75
N GLU A 183 15.80 -21.17 8.69
CA GLU A 183 14.36 -21.47 8.86
C GLU A 183 13.49 -20.28 8.38
N LEU A 184 12.26 -20.56 7.96
CA LEU A 184 11.32 -19.52 7.52
C LEU A 184 11.01 -18.56 8.67
N ALA A 185 11.07 -17.26 8.41
CA ALA A 185 10.84 -16.20 9.40
C ALA A 185 9.88 -15.13 8.86
N PHE A 186 8.58 -15.42 8.85
CA PHE A 186 7.57 -14.49 8.30
C PHE A 186 7.12 -13.39 9.27
N THR A 187 7.70 -13.29 10.45
CA THR A 187 7.42 -12.20 11.40
C THR A 187 7.56 -10.82 10.75
N SER A 188 6.79 -9.84 11.22
CA SER A 188 7.01 -8.41 10.99
C SER A 188 7.82 -7.75 12.12
N GLY A 189 8.29 -8.53 13.10
CA GLY A 189 8.96 -8.00 14.29
C GLY A 189 8.01 -7.29 15.25
N ASN A 190 6.68 -7.41 15.08
CA ASN A 190 5.67 -6.70 15.87
C ASN A 190 4.77 -7.70 16.62
N PRO A 191 5.23 -8.21 17.79
CA PRO A 191 4.54 -9.29 18.48
C PRO A 191 3.14 -8.86 18.96
N PRO A 192 2.25 -9.82 19.28
CA PRO A 192 0.89 -9.48 19.69
C PRO A 192 0.86 -8.56 20.91
N VAL A 193 -0.04 -7.58 20.91
CA VAL A 193 -0.19 -6.62 22.00
C VAL A 193 -0.35 -7.32 23.36
N GLY A 194 0.48 -6.93 24.34
CA GLY A 194 0.46 -7.50 25.69
C GLY A 194 1.01 -8.92 25.82
N SER A 195 1.65 -9.49 24.80
CA SER A 195 2.27 -10.82 24.85
C SER A 195 3.52 -10.88 25.74
N GLY A 196 4.22 -9.74 25.92
CA GLY A 196 5.50 -9.67 26.62
C GLY A 196 6.66 -10.34 25.87
N LEU A 197 6.46 -10.66 24.58
CA LEU A 197 7.52 -11.07 23.67
C LEU A 197 8.29 -9.82 23.22
N ASP A 198 9.59 -9.98 22.98
CA ASP A 198 10.44 -8.94 22.39
C ASP A 198 10.22 -8.89 20.87
N GLU A 199 10.46 -7.72 20.28
CA GLU A 199 10.51 -7.56 18.83
C GLU A 199 11.63 -8.41 18.23
N ALA A 200 11.35 -9.05 17.09
CA ALA A 200 12.33 -9.86 16.38
C ALA A 200 13.29 -8.98 15.56
N ASP A 201 14.57 -9.36 15.55
CA ASP A 201 15.54 -8.79 14.61
C ASP A 201 15.16 -9.13 13.16
N ASP A 202 15.65 -8.32 12.21
CA ASP A 202 15.53 -8.61 10.79
C ASP A 202 16.08 -10.00 10.41
N PRO A 203 15.50 -10.67 9.41
CA PRO A 203 15.99 -11.98 8.95
C PRO A 203 17.37 -11.86 8.29
N ASP A 204 18.07 -12.99 8.13
CA ASP A 204 19.39 -13.05 7.50
C ASP A 204 19.34 -12.82 5.97
N SER A 205 18.19 -13.08 5.36
CA SER A 205 17.94 -12.96 3.92
C SER A 205 16.45 -12.86 3.62
N GLY A 206 16.10 -12.44 2.40
CA GLY A 206 14.72 -12.22 1.98
C GLY A 206 14.28 -10.77 2.17
N ARG A 207 12.97 -10.52 2.28
CA ARG A 207 12.48 -9.22 2.75
C ARG A 207 12.96 -8.92 4.18
N ALA A 208 13.11 -7.65 4.54
CA ALA A 208 13.26 -7.25 5.93
C ALA A 208 11.92 -7.40 6.70
N ASN A 209 11.95 -7.33 8.03
CA ASN A 209 10.73 -7.29 8.84
C ASN A 209 9.92 -6.06 8.46
N ASN A 210 8.61 -6.24 8.24
CA ASN A 210 7.73 -5.12 7.88
C ASN A 210 8.19 -4.33 6.64
N HIS A 211 8.66 -5.06 5.61
CA HIS A 211 9.06 -4.48 4.32
C HIS A 211 8.76 -5.43 3.14
N GLY A 212 7.50 -5.86 3.04
CA GLY A 212 7.03 -6.85 2.08
C GLY A 212 6.51 -6.28 0.77
N PHE A 213 5.55 -6.96 0.11
CA PHE A 213 4.99 -6.48 -1.17
C PHE A 213 3.94 -5.41 -0.95
N GLU A 214 4.38 -4.17 -1.06
CA GLU A 214 3.57 -2.95 -0.96
C GLU A 214 2.81 -2.67 -2.26
N GLY A 215 3.53 -2.63 -3.38
CA GLY A 215 2.91 -2.28 -4.65
C GLY A 215 2.23 -3.47 -5.33
N LEU A 216 1.00 -3.31 -5.82
CA LEU A 216 0.35 -4.29 -6.70
C LEU A 216 -0.44 -3.64 -7.85
N ALA A 217 -0.04 -3.96 -9.08
CA ALA A 217 -0.71 -3.49 -10.29
C ALA A 217 -1.09 -4.63 -11.23
N ILE A 218 -2.12 -4.43 -12.04
CA ILE A 218 -2.48 -5.34 -13.12
C ILE A 218 -2.58 -4.60 -14.46
N SER A 219 -2.05 -5.23 -15.50
CA SER A 219 -2.29 -4.85 -16.89
C SER A 219 -3.79 -4.79 -17.22
N THR A 220 -4.14 -3.93 -18.18
CA THR A 220 -5.55 -3.61 -18.48
C THR A 220 -6.33 -4.75 -19.12
N ASP A 221 -5.64 -5.78 -19.64
CA ASP A 221 -6.21 -7.04 -20.12
C ASP A 221 -6.25 -8.15 -19.05
N GLU A 222 -5.85 -7.84 -17.81
CA GLU A 222 -5.80 -8.74 -16.65
C GLU A 222 -4.84 -9.92 -16.78
N ARG A 223 -3.81 -9.82 -17.64
CA ARG A 223 -2.90 -10.94 -17.92
C ARG A 223 -1.58 -10.88 -17.17
N PHE A 224 -1.08 -9.69 -16.91
CA PHE A 224 0.17 -9.44 -16.20
C PHE A 224 -0.11 -8.74 -14.89
N LEU A 225 0.25 -9.39 -13.79
CA LEU A 225 0.16 -8.90 -12.42
C LEU A 225 1.58 -8.56 -11.96
N THR A 226 1.79 -7.32 -11.53
CA THR A 226 3.10 -6.81 -11.12
C THR A 226 3.06 -6.47 -9.65
N ALA A 227 4.03 -6.94 -8.88
CA ALA A 227 4.20 -6.60 -7.47
C ALA A 227 5.58 -5.97 -7.22
N GLN A 228 5.70 -5.12 -6.20
CA GLN A 228 6.96 -4.49 -5.83
C GLN A 228 7.20 -4.57 -4.33
N LEU A 229 8.43 -4.92 -3.94
CA LEU A 229 8.87 -4.92 -2.55
C LEU A 229 8.99 -3.48 -2.02
N GLN A 230 8.66 -3.22 -0.75
CA GLN A 230 8.74 -1.86 -0.18
C GLN A 230 10.12 -1.23 -0.38
N GLU A 231 11.14 -2.01 -0.02
CA GLU A 231 12.55 -1.66 -0.02
C GLU A 231 13.38 -2.80 -0.60
N ALA A 232 14.70 -2.67 -0.59
CA ALA A 232 15.59 -3.77 -0.98
C ALA A 232 15.46 -4.98 -0.04
N ALA A 233 15.68 -6.17 -0.58
CA ALA A 233 15.87 -7.37 0.24
C ALA A 233 17.10 -7.21 1.16
N VAL A 234 17.13 -7.94 2.29
CA VAL A 234 18.21 -7.85 3.29
C VAL A 234 19.58 -8.04 2.66
N GLN A 235 19.75 -9.08 1.83
CA GLN A 235 21.03 -9.35 1.17
C GLN A 235 21.44 -8.26 0.17
N ASP A 236 20.48 -7.46 -0.31
CA ASP A 236 20.65 -6.37 -1.27
C ASP A 236 20.80 -4.99 -0.59
N GLY A 237 20.93 -4.97 0.74
CA GLY A 237 21.13 -3.74 1.53
C GLY A 237 19.90 -3.24 2.28
N GLY A 238 18.83 -4.04 2.36
CA GLY A 238 17.54 -3.69 2.97
C GLY A 238 17.59 -3.17 4.41
N THR A 239 18.61 -3.54 5.19
CA THR A 239 18.75 -3.12 6.60
C THR A 239 19.63 -1.87 6.78
N HIS A 240 19.77 -1.08 5.72
CA HIS A 240 20.62 0.10 5.70
C HIS A 240 19.88 1.31 5.11
N ALA A 241 19.49 2.23 5.99
CA ALA A 241 18.74 3.45 5.64
C ALA A 241 19.30 4.28 4.46
N THR A 242 20.59 4.18 4.13
CA THR A 242 21.22 4.92 3.00
C THR A 242 21.45 4.07 1.75
N ARG A 243 21.04 2.80 1.77
CA ARG A 243 21.40 1.76 0.79
C ARG A 243 20.27 0.75 0.48
N GLN A 244 19.12 0.86 1.13
CA GLN A 244 17.95 0.00 0.92
C GLN A 244 17.08 0.39 -0.29
N ASN A 245 17.58 1.22 -1.20
CA ASN A 245 16.78 1.77 -2.30
C ASN A 245 16.68 0.86 -3.54
N ASN A 246 17.33 -0.30 -3.58
CA ASN A 246 17.25 -1.24 -4.71
C ASN A 246 16.08 -2.22 -4.56
N SER A 247 14.85 -1.71 -4.64
CA SER A 247 13.62 -2.52 -4.54
C SER A 247 13.46 -3.44 -5.75
N ARG A 248 12.77 -4.58 -5.58
CA ARG A 248 12.51 -5.54 -6.65
C ARG A 248 11.06 -5.48 -7.11
N GLN A 249 10.85 -5.35 -8.43
CA GLN A 249 9.54 -5.39 -9.06
C GLN A 249 9.39 -6.62 -9.96
N LEU A 250 8.38 -7.44 -9.69
CA LEU A 250 8.16 -8.76 -10.28
C LEU A 250 6.88 -8.76 -11.08
N THR A 251 6.90 -9.30 -12.30
CA THR A 251 5.69 -9.45 -13.12
C THR A 251 5.37 -10.90 -13.40
N TYR A 252 4.14 -11.30 -13.10
CA TYR A 252 3.60 -12.64 -13.30
C TYR A 252 2.57 -12.64 -14.43
N ASP A 253 2.66 -13.60 -15.34
CA ASP A 253 1.58 -13.97 -16.26
C ASP A 253 0.53 -14.77 -15.48
N VAL A 254 -0.64 -14.14 -15.28
CA VAL A 254 -1.82 -14.67 -14.58
C VAL A 254 -2.97 -14.97 -15.54
N THR A 255 -2.71 -15.07 -16.85
CA THR A 255 -3.72 -15.46 -17.87
C THR A 255 -4.46 -16.73 -17.43
N PHE A 256 -3.74 -17.67 -16.82
CA PHE A 256 -4.31 -18.81 -16.10
C PHE A 256 -4.11 -18.59 -14.60
N ARG A 257 -5.11 -18.02 -13.92
CA ARG A 257 -5.01 -17.59 -12.51
C ARG A 257 -4.51 -18.67 -11.55
N ASN A 258 -4.86 -19.93 -11.78
CA ASN A 258 -4.43 -21.07 -10.93
C ASN A 258 -3.02 -21.59 -11.27
N ASN A 259 -2.35 -21.02 -12.27
CA ASN A 259 -0.97 -21.34 -12.62
C ASN A 259 -0.18 -20.07 -13.01
N PRO A 260 0.01 -19.12 -12.08
CA PRO A 260 0.79 -17.91 -12.33
C PRO A 260 2.24 -18.26 -12.66
N ARG A 261 2.84 -17.50 -13.57
CA ARG A 261 4.23 -17.70 -13.98
C ARG A 261 5.00 -16.38 -13.94
N LEU A 262 6.08 -16.32 -13.19
CA LEU A 262 6.99 -15.17 -13.21
C LEU A 262 7.60 -15.01 -14.62
N VAL A 263 7.51 -13.80 -15.19
CA VAL A 263 7.96 -13.50 -16.57
C VAL A 263 9.01 -12.40 -16.65
N SER A 264 9.11 -11.56 -15.63
CA SER A 264 10.21 -10.60 -15.51
C SER A 264 10.39 -10.16 -14.07
N GLU A 265 11.61 -9.71 -13.79
CA GLU A 265 11.98 -9.08 -12.53
C GLU A 265 12.94 -7.94 -12.84
N TYR A 266 12.70 -6.75 -12.27
CA TYR A 266 13.52 -5.56 -12.46
C TYR A 266 13.86 -4.93 -11.12
N ILE A 267 14.97 -4.18 -11.09
CA ILE A 267 15.35 -3.39 -9.91
C ILE A 267 14.84 -1.98 -10.05
N VAL A 268 13.95 -1.60 -9.14
CA VAL A 268 13.44 -0.23 -8.96
C VAL A 268 14.25 0.54 -7.94
N GLN A 269 15.18 1.37 -8.43
CA GLN A 269 16.04 2.19 -7.59
C GLN A 269 15.30 3.44 -7.12
N GLN A 270 14.89 3.44 -5.86
CA GLN A 270 14.19 4.56 -5.24
C GLN A 270 15.09 5.81 -5.11
N PRO A 271 14.53 7.01 -5.27
CA PRO A 271 15.24 8.26 -5.06
C PRO A 271 15.91 8.34 -3.69
N GLY A 272 17.17 8.76 -3.67
CA GLY A 272 17.85 9.16 -2.45
C GLY A 272 17.49 10.61 -2.10
N ILE A 273 17.10 10.85 -0.85
CA ILE A 273 16.68 12.16 -0.34
C ILE A 273 17.66 12.68 0.69
N PHE A 274 17.69 14.00 0.86
CA PHE A 274 18.41 14.63 1.95
C PHE A 274 17.40 15.04 3.02
N ASP A 275 17.41 14.34 4.15
CA ASP A 275 16.63 14.70 5.32
C ASP A 275 17.51 15.48 6.31
N PRO A 276 17.22 16.77 6.56
CA PRO A 276 17.99 17.59 7.50
C PRO A 276 17.88 17.14 8.96
N GLN A 277 17.00 16.21 9.30
CA GLN A 277 16.78 15.71 10.66
C GLN A 277 17.58 14.46 10.99
N GLU A 278 18.28 13.93 10.00
CA GLU A 278 18.93 12.64 10.07
C GLU A 278 20.43 12.77 9.83
N ASP A 279 21.21 12.05 10.63
CA ASP A 279 22.67 12.11 10.56
C ASP A 279 23.23 11.37 9.34
N LYS A 280 22.47 10.39 8.81
CA LYS A 280 22.88 9.53 7.70
C LYS A 280 22.10 9.91 6.45
N ASN A 281 22.82 10.48 5.48
CA ASN A 281 22.27 10.92 4.20
C ASN A 281 23.16 10.46 3.02
N PRO A 282 22.62 10.35 1.79
CA PRO A 282 21.19 10.43 1.47
C PRO A 282 20.43 9.23 2.05
N ARG A 283 19.20 9.45 2.51
CA ARG A 283 18.29 8.36 2.91
C ARG A 283 17.63 7.77 1.68
N ALA A 284 17.38 6.48 1.70
CA ALA A 284 16.48 5.85 0.75
C ALA A 284 15.04 6.29 1.05
N THR A 285 14.27 6.50 -0.01
CA THR A 285 12.80 6.50 0.07
C THR A 285 12.29 5.07 -0.08
N SER A 286 11.04 4.86 0.32
CA SER A 286 10.35 3.58 0.26
C SER A 286 9.11 3.73 -0.62
N ILE A 287 8.66 2.65 -1.24
CA ILE A 287 7.42 2.68 -2.03
C ILE A 287 6.24 2.28 -1.19
N SER A 288 5.07 2.82 -1.51
CA SER A 288 3.82 2.44 -0.85
C SER A 288 2.80 1.84 -1.82
N ASP A 289 2.91 2.08 -3.13
CA ASP A 289 1.99 1.48 -4.11
C ASP A 289 2.54 1.59 -5.55
N ILE A 290 2.00 0.82 -6.49
CA ILE A 290 2.23 0.96 -7.93
C ILE A 290 0.93 0.87 -8.74
N HIS A 291 0.87 1.58 -9.86
CA HIS A 291 -0.26 1.44 -10.81
C HIS A 291 0.23 1.24 -12.25
N TYR A 292 -0.36 0.29 -12.96
CA TYR A 292 0.02 -0.02 -14.34
C TYR A 292 -0.37 1.09 -15.32
N LEU A 293 0.60 1.61 -16.09
CA LEU A 293 0.34 2.56 -17.19
C LEU A 293 0.51 1.93 -18.57
N SER A 294 1.56 1.12 -18.74
CA SER A 294 1.86 0.41 -19.99
C SER A 294 2.76 -0.79 -19.68
N PRO A 295 3.08 -1.67 -20.66
CA PRO A 295 3.89 -2.85 -20.41
C PRO A 295 5.27 -2.59 -19.78
N HIS A 296 5.76 -1.35 -19.85
CA HIS A 296 7.05 -0.95 -19.29
C HIS A 296 6.96 0.30 -18.41
N GLN A 297 5.76 0.80 -18.09
CA GLN A 297 5.61 2.02 -17.30
C GLN A 297 4.58 1.84 -16.21
N PHE A 298 4.93 2.33 -15.02
CA PHE A 298 4.09 2.29 -13.84
C PHE A 298 4.12 3.65 -13.16
N PHE A 299 3.01 4.01 -12.51
CA PHE A 299 3.13 4.91 -11.37
C PHE A 299 3.75 4.16 -10.20
N THR A 300 4.52 4.86 -9.39
CA THR A 300 5.03 4.41 -8.10
C THR A 300 4.74 5.49 -7.07
N MET A 301 4.11 5.14 -5.95
CA MET A 301 4.00 6.04 -4.80
C MET A 301 5.25 5.87 -3.96
N THR A 302 5.98 6.95 -3.77
CA THR A 302 7.28 6.92 -3.10
C THR A 302 7.34 8.03 -2.07
N ARG A 303 7.72 7.68 -0.84
CA ARG A 303 7.73 8.60 0.29
C ARG A 303 8.94 8.41 1.20
N ASP A 304 9.20 9.43 2.00
CA ASP A 304 9.97 9.30 3.22
C ASP A 304 9.10 8.77 4.38
N SER A 305 9.77 8.30 5.42
CA SER A 305 9.14 7.72 6.61
C SER A 305 9.34 8.64 7.81
N GLY A 306 8.37 8.67 8.72
CA GLY A 306 8.47 9.42 9.98
C GLY A 306 8.18 10.92 9.86
N HIS A 307 7.52 11.36 8.79
CA HIS A 307 7.18 12.76 8.55
C HIS A 307 5.70 12.99 8.29
N GLY A 308 5.08 13.87 9.06
CA GLY A 308 3.66 14.21 8.98
C GLY A 308 2.85 13.64 10.14
N ARG A 309 1.53 13.85 10.09
CA ARG A 309 0.63 13.50 11.19
C ARG A 309 0.57 11.98 11.42
N GLY A 310 0.57 11.57 12.68
CA GLY A 310 0.60 10.15 13.07
C GLY A 310 2.01 9.59 13.29
N SER A 311 3.05 10.25 12.81
CA SER A 311 4.44 9.78 12.94
C SER A 311 5.09 9.98 14.32
N GLY A 312 4.43 10.71 15.23
CA GLY A 312 5.05 11.21 16.47
C GLY A 312 6.04 12.36 16.25
N SER A 313 6.20 12.82 15.00
CA SER A 313 7.03 13.96 14.59
C SER A 313 6.18 15.05 13.90
N ASN A 314 6.60 16.31 14.01
CA ASN A 314 5.91 17.45 13.39
C ASN A 314 6.64 17.99 12.15
N THR A 315 7.41 17.11 11.53
CA THR A 315 8.45 17.52 10.62
C THR A 315 7.98 17.35 9.18
N PRO A 316 8.26 18.33 8.29
CA PRO A 316 7.80 18.25 6.93
C PRO A 316 8.42 17.05 6.21
N SER A 317 7.60 16.32 5.48
CA SER A 317 8.07 15.34 4.51
C SER A 317 8.89 16.08 3.45
N THR A 318 10.08 15.58 3.18
CA THR A 318 10.96 16.07 2.11
C THR A 318 10.61 15.44 0.77
N TYR A 319 9.97 14.27 0.78
CA TYR A 319 9.57 13.55 -0.43
C TYR A 319 8.31 12.72 -0.21
N ARG A 320 7.23 13.05 -0.93
CA ARG A 320 6.00 12.26 -0.98
C ARG A 320 5.31 12.45 -2.32
N HIS A 321 5.52 11.50 -3.21
CA HIS A 321 5.18 11.68 -4.62
C HIS A 321 4.47 10.45 -5.20
N ILE A 322 3.69 10.69 -6.27
CA ILE A 322 3.40 9.68 -7.27
C ILE A 322 4.31 9.96 -8.46
N ASP A 323 5.27 9.09 -8.71
CA ASP A 323 6.26 9.21 -9.77
C ASP A 323 5.98 8.22 -10.90
N ILE A 324 6.68 8.36 -12.02
CA ILE A 324 6.62 7.43 -13.15
C ILE A 324 7.96 6.70 -13.26
N VAL A 325 7.89 5.37 -13.29
CA VAL A 325 9.04 4.49 -13.58
C VAL A 325 8.91 3.85 -14.95
N SER A 326 10.02 3.72 -15.66
CA SER A 326 10.08 3.13 -17.00
C SER A 326 11.15 2.06 -17.13
N GLN A 327 10.72 0.80 -17.28
CA GLN A 327 11.57 -0.38 -17.39
C GLN A 327 12.05 -0.68 -18.82
N ARG A 328 11.78 0.20 -19.78
CA ARG A 328 12.03 -0.08 -21.21
C ARG A 328 13.47 -0.49 -21.51
N ASP A 329 14.42 0.17 -20.85
CA ASP A 329 15.86 0.01 -21.07
C ASP A 329 16.55 -0.68 -19.87
N ALA A 330 15.77 -1.14 -18.88
CA ALA A 330 16.26 -1.79 -17.66
C ALA A 330 16.61 -3.27 -17.89
N THR A 331 17.54 -3.78 -17.08
CA THR A 331 17.95 -5.19 -17.13
C THR A 331 16.91 -6.07 -16.44
N ASN A 332 16.31 -7.01 -17.17
CA ASN A 332 15.50 -8.08 -16.57
C ASN A 332 16.44 -9.09 -15.87
N ILE A 333 16.27 -9.27 -14.57
CA ILE A 333 17.14 -10.09 -13.72
C ILE A 333 16.61 -11.50 -13.43
N LEU A 334 15.45 -11.88 -14.00
CA LEU A 334 14.75 -13.15 -13.70
C LEU A 334 15.64 -14.41 -13.79
N ASP A 335 16.54 -14.48 -14.77
CA ASP A 335 17.43 -15.64 -14.98
C ASP A 335 18.79 -15.51 -14.29
N GLN A 336 19.00 -14.45 -13.50
CA GLN A 336 20.26 -14.20 -12.80
C GLN A 336 20.32 -14.86 -11.42
N GLU A 337 19.23 -15.50 -10.99
CA GLU A 337 19.11 -16.14 -9.69
C GLU A 337 19.17 -17.67 -9.76
N GLY A 338 20.00 -18.27 -8.91
CA GLY A 338 20.07 -19.71 -8.69
C GLY A 338 19.37 -20.15 -7.39
N PRO A 339 19.38 -21.46 -7.07
CA PRO A 339 18.73 -22.02 -5.86
C PRO A 339 19.32 -21.53 -4.52
N ALA A 340 20.43 -20.78 -4.55
CA ALA A 340 20.99 -20.06 -3.41
C ALA A 340 20.96 -18.57 -3.78
N ALA A 341 20.24 -17.76 -3.01
CA ALA A 341 19.97 -16.35 -3.29
C ALA A 341 21.26 -15.61 -3.70
N ILE A 342 21.32 -15.21 -4.97
CA ILE A 342 22.36 -14.29 -5.43
C ILE A 342 21.86 -12.90 -5.08
N SER A 343 22.61 -12.20 -4.22
CA SER A 343 22.40 -10.76 -4.07
C SER A 343 22.77 -10.07 -5.39
N ILE A 344 21.86 -9.22 -5.86
CA ILE A 344 22.05 -8.38 -7.05
C ILE A 344 22.60 -7.00 -6.69
N ALA A 345 22.58 -6.66 -5.39
CA ALA A 345 23.20 -5.47 -4.84
C ALA A 345 23.94 -5.75 -3.53
N PRO A 346 25.04 -6.53 -3.53
CA PRO A 346 25.72 -6.90 -2.29
C PRO A 346 26.13 -5.67 -1.47
N GLY A 347 25.61 -5.58 -0.24
CA GLY A 347 25.84 -4.42 0.63
C GLY A 347 25.24 -3.11 0.10
N GLY A 348 24.21 -3.16 -0.75
CA GLY A 348 23.52 -2.01 -1.33
C GLY A 348 24.07 -1.53 -2.67
N TYR A 349 25.11 -2.17 -3.21
CA TYR A 349 25.74 -1.74 -4.46
C TYR A 349 25.42 -2.69 -5.60
N LEU A 350 24.70 -2.20 -6.61
CA LEU A 350 24.32 -2.97 -7.78
C LEU A 350 25.52 -3.61 -8.49
N LEU A 351 25.32 -4.82 -9.00
CA LEU A 351 26.30 -5.46 -9.86
C LEU A 351 26.54 -4.61 -11.14
N PRO A 352 27.79 -4.55 -11.67
CA PRO A 352 28.18 -3.57 -12.69
C PRO A 352 27.39 -3.54 -14.00
N ASP A 353 26.72 -4.64 -14.37
CA ASP A 353 25.98 -4.78 -15.64
C ASP A 353 24.45 -4.63 -15.47
N ILE A 354 23.98 -4.29 -14.27
CA ILE A 354 22.56 -4.03 -14.01
C ILE A 354 22.24 -2.58 -14.38
N VAL A 355 21.35 -2.42 -15.35
CA VAL A 355 20.75 -1.13 -15.71
C VAL A 355 19.40 -1.05 -15.00
N VAL A 356 19.18 0.01 -14.23
CA VAL A 356 17.92 0.30 -13.55
C VAL A 356 16.96 1.08 -14.46
N GLU A 357 15.71 1.22 -14.08
CA GLU A 357 14.73 2.05 -14.79
C GLU A 357 15.08 3.53 -14.87
N ASP A 358 14.44 4.20 -15.81
CA ASP A 358 14.27 5.65 -15.75
C ASP A 358 13.20 6.01 -14.70
N TYR A 359 13.53 6.95 -13.83
CA TYR A 359 12.65 7.44 -12.77
C TYR A 359 12.31 8.92 -13.00
N CYS A 360 11.03 9.28 -13.00
CA CYS A 360 10.56 10.63 -13.33
C CYS A 360 9.54 11.15 -12.31
N PRO A 361 9.85 12.24 -11.60
CA PRO A 361 8.89 12.87 -10.70
C PRO A 361 7.64 13.36 -11.43
N PHE A 362 6.46 13.13 -10.86
CA PHE A 362 5.20 13.47 -11.53
C PHE A 362 4.21 14.29 -10.68
N ILE A 363 3.63 13.72 -9.62
CA ILE A 363 2.72 14.43 -8.70
C ILE A 363 3.41 14.55 -7.34
N ASP A 364 3.66 15.78 -6.91
CA ASP A 364 4.15 16.10 -5.58
C ASP A 364 2.97 16.35 -4.63
N LEU A 365 2.76 15.45 -3.66
CA LEU A 365 1.69 15.59 -2.66
C LEU A 365 1.98 16.76 -1.69
N ASN A 366 3.24 17.14 -1.55
CA ASN A 366 3.68 18.24 -0.69
C ASN A 366 3.55 19.62 -1.38
N ASN A 367 2.96 19.69 -2.57
CA ASN A 367 2.82 20.95 -3.31
C ASN A 367 2.01 22.00 -2.53
N ALA A 368 2.71 23.01 -2.01
CA ALA A 368 2.11 24.03 -1.15
C ALA A 368 0.96 24.82 -1.82
N THR A 369 0.96 24.96 -3.15
CA THR A 369 -0.11 25.67 -3.87
C THR A 369 -1.40 24.85 -3.89
N ASP A 370 -1.29 23.54 -4.04
CA ASP A 370 -2.45 22.64 -4.03
C ASP A 370 -2.96 22.41 -2.60
N LEU A 371 -2.06 22.24 -1.63
CA LEU A 371 -2.43 22.10 -0.22
C LEU A 371 -3.16 23.34 0.33
N ALA A 372 -2.69 24.54 -0.01
CA ALA A 372 -3.31 25.80 0.42
C ALA A 372 -4.77 25.98 -0.05
N ARG A 373 -5.22 25.22 -1.06
CA ARG A 373 -6.63 25.26 -1.51
C ARG A 373 -7.59 24.76 -0.43
N PHE A 374 -7.15 23.85 0.45
CA PHE A 374 -7.96 23.26 1.53
C PHE A 374 -7.37 23.55 2.91
N ASN A 375 -6.50 24.57 3.00
CA ASN A 375 -5.75 24.91 4.21
C ASN A 375 -4.91 23.73 4.76
N LEU A 376 -4.53 22.80 3.88
CA LEU A 376 -3.63 21.70 4.21
C LEU A 376 -2.19 22.19 4.25
N HIS A 377 -1.33 21.44 4.93
CA HIS A 377 0.10 21.73 4.99
C HIS A 377 0.94 20.46 5.19
N ASN A 378 2.19 20.53 4.76
CA ASN A 378 3.21 19.51 4.98
C ASN A 378 4.09 19.93 6.17
N GLY A 379 3.93 19.26 7.31
CA GLY A 379 4.67 19.57 8.53
C GLY A 379 4.24 20.86 9.23
N GLY A 380 4.86 21.15 10.38
CA GLY A 380 4.75 22.44 11.07
C GLY A 380 3.44 22.67 11.82
N GLY A 381 2.59 21.64 11.97
CA GLY A 381 1.37 21.68 12.79
C GLY A 381 1.64 21.79 14.30
N GLY A 382 2.84 21.41 14.76
CA GLY A 382 3.20 21.39 16.18
C GLY A 382 4.31 22.35 16.58
N GLY A 383 4.08 23.10 17.66
CA GLY A 383 5.14 23.74 18.45
C GLY A 383 5.44 25.22 18.16
N GLY A 384 4.41 26.09 18.11
CA GLY A 384 4.59 27.55 18.25
C GLY A 384 4.11 28.40 17.06
N GLY A 385 3.61 27.78 15.99
CA GLY A 385 3.21 28.45 14.74
C GLY A 385 1.72 28.53 14.44
N GLY A 386 0.80 28.26 15.39
CA GLY A 386 -0.63 28.55 15.25
C GLY A 386 -1.43 27.81 14.16
N THR A 387 -0.83 26.89 13.39
CA THR A 387 -1.50 25.99 12.45
C THR A 387 -2.05 24.76 13.18
N SER A 388 -3.16 24.18 12.68
CA SER A 388 -3.84 23.06 13.34
C SER A 388 -3.27 21.72 12.90
N HIS A 389 -2.94 20.83 13.84
CA HIS A 389 -2.62 19.42 13.54
C HIS A 389 -3.72 18.72 12.71
N THR A 390 -4.95 19.20 12.73
CA THR A 390 -6.06 18.61 11.95
C THR A 390 -5.95 18.83 10.44
N THR A 391 -5.08 19.76 9.99
CA THR A 391 -4.87 20.09 8.58
C THR A 391 -3.49 19.69 8.07
N GLU A 392 -2.69 19.03 8.91
CA GLU A 392 -1.44 18.42 8.49
C GLU A 392 -1.72 17.18 7.65
N LEU A 393 -0.92 16.96 6.60
CA LEU A 393 -1.00 15.69 5.88
C LEU A 393 -0.57 14.53 6.78
N ASN A 394 -1.30 13.42 6.70
CA ASN A 394 -0.91 12.16 7.34
C ASN A 394 0.45 11.69 6.82
N GLU A 395 1.20 10.95 7.64
CA GLU A 395 2.53 10.44 7.27
C GLU A 395 2.45 9.46 6.10
N LYS A 396 1.61 8.42 6.24
CA LYS A 396 1.46 7.37 5.24
C LYS A 396 0.44 7.71 4.15
N TRP A 397 0.86 7.53 2.90
CA TRP A 397 0.01 7.56 1.71
C TRP A 397 0.39 6.35 0.88
N GLU A 398 -0.59 5.46 0.66
CA GLU A 398 -0.30 4.06 0.30
C GLU A 398 -1.23 3.52 -0.78
N SER A 399 -1.96 4.40 -1.48
CA SER A 399 -2.84 3.93 -2.55
C SER A 399 -2.89 4.85 -3.76
N ILE A 400 -2.93 4.24 -4.94
CA ILE A 400 -3.15 4.87 -6.23
C ILE A 400 -4.34 4.20 -6.91
N ALA A 401 -5.46 4.92 -7.05
CA ALA A 401 -6.55 4.49 -7.91
C ALA A 401 -6.74 5.46 -9.08
N ILE A 402 -6.81 4.93 -10.31
CA ILE A 402 -7.06 5.73 -11.52
C ILE A 402 -8.50 5.57 -11.99
N ILE A 403 -9.17 6.70 -12.19
CA ILE A 403 -10.54 6.79 -12.71
C ILE A 403 -10.51 7.56 -14.05
N PRO A 404 -10.95 6.96 -15.17
CA PRO A 404 -11.18 7.69 -16.41
C PRO A 404 -12.20 8.80 -16.21
N VAL A 405 -11.98 9.97 -16.81
CA VAL A 405 -12.96 11.04 -16.77
C VAL A 405 -14.28 10.53 -17.39
N PRO A 406 -15.39 10.49 -16.63
CA PRO A 406 -16.62 9.82 -17.05
C PRO A 406 -17.32 10.62 -18.15
N TYR A 407 -18.18 9.94 -18.90
CA TYR A 407 -18.92 10.54 -20.01
C TYR A 407 -19.68 11.80 -19.56
N GLY A 408 -19.52 12.87 -20.33
CA GLY A 408 -20.13 14.18 -20.08
C GLY A 408 -19.31 15.13 -19.21
N ALA A 409 -18.28 14.65 -18.50
CA ALA A 409 -17.37 15.50 -17.74
C ALA A 409 -16.31 16.15 -18.65
N LYS A 410 -15.80 17.32 -18.24
CA LYS A 410 -14.72 18.03 -18.95
C LYS A 410 -13.45 17.18 -18.92
N GLY A 411 -12.86 16.92 -20.08
CA GLY A 411 -11.71 16.01 -20.23
C GLY A 411 -12.07 14.60 -20.73
N HIS A 412 -13.36 14.27 -20.83
CA HIS A 412 -13.79 12.96 -21.30
C HIS A 412 -13.30 12.68 -22.73
N GLY A 413 -12.60 11.56 -22.90
CA GLY A 413 -12.01 11.16 -24.19
C GLY A 413 -10.71 11.88 -24.55
N GLU A 414 -10.26 12.84 -23.73
CA GLU A 414 -9.06 13.65 -23.97
C GLU A 414 -7.81 13.06 -23.29
N LYS A 415 -7.82 11.76 -22.96
CA LYS A 415 -6.74 11.09 -22.20
C LYS A 415 -6.49 11.72 -20.82
N GLU A 416 -7.51 12.33 -20.25
CA GLU A 416 -7.49 12.81 -18.87
C GLU A 416 -8.08 11.76 -17.92
N PHE A 417 -7.48 11.68 -16.73
CA PHE A 417 -7.83 10.73 -15.69
C PHE A 417 -7.81 11.44 -14.34
N TYR A 418 -8.64 10.97 -13.41
CA TYR A 418 -8.52 11.31 -12.00
C TYR A 418 -7.63 10.29 -11.31
N ILE A 419 -6.65 10.77 -10.56
CA ILE A 419 -5.76 9.95 -9.73
C ILE A 419 -6.17 10.20 -8.29
N VAL A 420 -6.61 9.16 -7.60
CA VAL A 420 -7.03 9.19 -6.21
C VAL A 420 -5.95 8.57 -5.35
N SER A 421 -5.65 9.18 -4.22
CA SER A 421 -4.86 8.57 -3.17
C SER A 421 -5.54 8.70 -1.82
N ILE A 422 -5.41 7.67 -1.00
CA ILE A 422 -5.98 7.56 0.35
C ILE A 422 -4.80 7.34 1.31
N SER A 423 -4.77 8.08 2.41
CA SER A 423 -3.76 7.89 3.46
C SER A 423 -4.06 6.65 4.30
N ASP A 424 -3.03 5.89 4.66
CA ASP A 424 -3.10 5.03 5.82
C ASP A 424 -2.96 5.91 7.09
N ASN A 425 -3.72 5.60 8.13
CA ASN A 425 -3.70 6.31 9.41
C ASN A 425 -3.26 5.43 10.58
N ASP A 426 -2.74 4.22 10.32
CA ASP A 426 -2.26 3.22 11.27
C ASP A 426 -3.26 2.90 12.38
N PHE A 427 -4.57 3.03 12.08
CA PHE A 427 -5.64 2.88 13.06
C PHE A 427 -5.53 3.82 14.28
N ILE A 428 -4.78 4.93 14.19
CA ILE A 428 -4.51 5.86 15.30
C ILE A 428 -5.80 6.62 15.68
N THR A 429 -6.41 6.18 16.78
CA THR A 429 -7.61 6.78 17.39
C THR A 429 -7.68 6.51 18.89
N GLN A 430 -8.37 7.38 19.64
CA GLN A 430 -8.66 7.18 21.06
C GLN A 430 -9.97 6.40 21.30
N ASN A 431 -10.73 6.09 20.26
CA ASN A 431 -12.03 5.40 20.34
C ASN A 431 -12.09 4.15 19.43
N GLY A 432 -10.98 3.44 19.39
CA GLY A 432 -10.78 2.26 18.57
C GLY A 432 -11.55 1.02 19.04
N SER A 433 -11.85 0.13 18.10
CA SER A 433 -12.39 -1.20 18.38
C SER A 433 -11.96 -2.25 17.37
N TYR A 434 -11.81 -3.47 17.85
CA TYR A 434 -11.51 -4.66 17.04
C TYR A 434 -12.21 -5.89 17.63
N ASP A 435 -12.03 -7.05 17.00
CA ASP A 435 -12.65 -8.31 17.40
C ASP A 435 -14.20 -8.23 17.36
N PHE A 436 -14.74 -7.78 16.23
CA PHE A 436 -16.18 -7.55 16.01
C PHE A 436 -16.76 -6.54 17.01
N GLY A 437 -16.01 -5.47 17.26
CA GLY A 437 -16.37 -4.41 18.21
C GLY A 437 -16.34 -4.80 19.69
N ARG A 438 -15.87 -6.01 20.02
CA ARG A 438 -15.86 -6.53 21.40
C ARG A 438 -14.73 -5.97 22.24
N LYS A 439 -13.59 -5.66 21.60
CA LYS A 439 -12.41 -5.09 22.25
C LYS A 439 -12.29 -3.62 21.90
N ARG A 440 -11.71 -2.86 22.84
CA ARG A 440 -11.48 -1.43 22.74
C ARG A 440 -10.00 -1.16 22.89
N TYR A 441 -9.52 -0.15 22.18
CA TYR A 441 -8.19 0.41 22.37
C TYR A 441 -8.27 1.94 22.29
N ALA A 442 -7.25 2.58 22.83
CA ALA A 442 -6.98 3.99 22.67
C ALA A 442 -5.48 4.08 22.44
N ASP A 443 -5.09 4.62 21.29
CA ASP A 443 -3.70 4.65 20.85
C ASP A 443 -2.82 5.49 21.80
N ALA A 444 -1.64 4.97 22.17
CA ALA A 444 -0.73 5.60 23.12
C ALA A 444 -0.25 7.00 22.71
N SER A 445 -0.31 7.36 21.42
CA SER A 445 0.01 8.72 20.96
C SER A 445 -0.94 9.78 21.54
N GLY A 446 -2.17 9.39 21.91
CA GLY A 446 -3.23 10.32 22.29
C GLY A 446 -3.89 11.04 21.10
N GLU A 447 -3.53 10.70 19.86
CA GLU A 447 -4.02 11.36 18.65
C GLU A 447 -5.31 10.74 18.08
N GLU A 448 -5.94 11.49 17.16
CA GLU A 448 -7.10 11.08 16.35
C GLU A 448 -6.80 11.38 14.86
N VAL A 449 -6.13 10.47 14.17
CA VAL A 449 -5.63 10.70 12.80
C VAL A 449 -6.72 10.28 11.81
N SER A 450 -7.46 11.23 11.25
CA SER A 450 -8.50 10.91 10.25
C SER A 450 -7.85 10.50 8.93
N THR A 451 -8.40 9.51 8.25
CA THR A 451 -7.95 9.15 6.89
C THR A 451 -8.26 10.30 5.93
N GLN A 452 -7.27 10.71 5.15
CA GLN A 452 -7.34 11.76 4.17
C GLN A 452 -7.41 11.18 2.76
N VAL A 453 -8.11 11.87 1.86
CA VAL A 453 -8.24 11.49 0.45
C VAL A 453 -7.95 12.69 -0.43
N LEU A 454 -7.10 12.50 -1.43
CA LEU A 454 -6.74 13.52 -2.42
C LEU A 454 -7.01 13.05 -3.84
N VAL A 455 -7.40 13.98 -4.70
CA VAL A 455 -7.64 13.70 -6.12
C VAL A 455 -6.92 14.71 -7.01
N TRP A 456 -6.18 14.22 -8.01
CA TRP A 456 -5.58 15.03 -9.07
C TRP A 456 -6.24 14.72 -10.42
N GLN A 457 -6.17 15.66 -11.35
CA GLN A 457 -6.52 15.43 -12.76
C GLN A 457 -5.23 15.45 -13.58
N ALA A 458 -4.99 14.39 -14.35
CA ALA A 458 -3.75 14.19 -15.09
C ALA A 458 -4.03 13.78 -16.53
N TYR A 459 -3.22 14.29 -17.46
CA TYR A 459 -3.21 13.88 -18.86
C TYR A 459 -2.20 12.75 -19.07
N LEU A 460 -2.69 11.56 -19.47
CA LEU A 460 -1.89 10.36 -19.68
C LEU A 460 -2.04 9.87 -21.13
N PRO A 461 -1.23 10.39 -22.09
CA PRO A 461 -1.47 10.24 -23.53
C PRO A 461 -1.52 8.79 -24.00
N ASN A 462 -0.68 7.93 -23.41
CA ASN A 462 -0.50 6.54 -23.82
C ASN A 462 -1.29 5.56 -22.93
N TYR A 463 -1.89 6.02 -21.83
CA TYR A 463 -2.64 5.15 -20.96
C TYR A 463 -3.98 4.77 -21.61
N VAL A 464 -4.34 3.49 -21.45
CA VAL A 464 -5.64 2.94 -21.84
C VAL A 464 -6.21 2.31 -20.60
N ALA A 465 -7.20 2.97 -20.00
CA ALA A 465 -7.82 2.45 -18.80
C ALA A 465 -8.53 1.13 -19.01
N ARG A 466 -8.56 0.36 -17.94
CA ARG A 466 -9.35 -0.85 -17.80
C ARG A 466 -10.81 -0.44 -17.60
N VAL A 467 -11.62 -0.59 -18.64
CA VAL A 467 -13.08 -0.41 -18.62
C VAL A 467 -13.77 -1.76 -18.49
#